data_AF-A0A838YXV6-F1
#
_entry.id   AF-A0A838YXV6-F1
#
_cell.length_a   1.000
_cell.length_b   1.000
_cell.length_c   1.000
_cell.angle_alpha   90.00
_cell.angle_beta   90.00
_cell.angle_gamma   90.00
#
_symmetry.space_group_name_H-M   'P 1'
#
loop_
_entity.id
_entity.type
_entity.pdbx_description
1 polymer ?
#
loop_
_entity_poly.entity_id
_entity_poly.type
_entity_poly.pdbx_seq_one_letter_code
_entity_poly.pdbx_strand_id
1 'polypeptide(L)'
;MSKDPKDEIAHRNRINRFELKVRQLYESALQEFSGLSANLSIDPKKIFSFSDYPATQKRLKEILKSYAGGLQSTINKGTSEAWYAALDKKDTKLYLNTPNSLRSKEALQAFQQRVSGGLKLSDRVWRITEQFQQEFELVMSTGLIEGKSAAEMARATKHLLKEPDKVFRRVRDKHGILQLSKKAKAYNPGQGVYRSSYKNAVRLNANEINIAYRTADHLRWKSDPTVVGFEVKLSNRHKVRDMCDDLKGKYPKDFKFVGWHTSCLCFKVPILVNDDDFDLIQQATLNGEELPKGFKPANQVNDLPDGFKDWVKNNTERSKNWKSQPYFIQDNFKGGKLDGGFKIALPNIAKEKPVLFELTQDIIDELKDSRNIRFWGNGTIDEYNKILSGFNLRDFDKEVTELFGGYGIEIKDKSIEMRAGKVTITYESPAQKGQERGFALQRTFYFGKGLKTVDHNYFELPDHVQGGGISKKLFNILYREYNNTNVEILKVHANIDIGGYTWGKYGFAATDKWNLRDVVNKAKTSLSDADLKDFEKWYENCEQNNFFPMNEIANRSYGKNLLLGTDWYGSIDLRDKTRRSIFESYLFSK
;
A
#
# COMPACT_ATOMS: atom_id res chain seq x y z
N MET A 1 9.93 -0.02 -11.60
CA MET A 1 10.39 -0.60 -10.32
C MET A 1 11.02 0.52 -9.50
N SER A 2 10.44 0.89 -8.34
CA SER A 2 10.88 2.08 -7.57
C SER A 2 12.18 1.81 -6.81
N LYS A 3 13.16 2.71 -6.91
CA LYS A 3 14.39 2.64 -6.10
C LYS A 3 14.05 2.57 -4.61
N ASP A 4 14.64 1.60 -3.91
CA ASP A 4 14.41 1.44 -2.48
C ASP A 4 14.91 2.67 -1.70
N PRO A 5 14.15 3.17 -0.69
CA PRO A 5 14.58 4.27 0.16
C PRO A 5 15.90 3.97 0.90
N LYS A 6 16.67 5.01 1.21
CA LYS A 6 17.94 4.88 1.95
C LYS A 6 17.77 4.16 3.29
N ASP A 7 16.73 4.50 4.04
CA ASP A 7 16.44 3.88 5.34
C ASP A 7 16.12 2.38 5.22
N GLU A 8 15.47 1.97 4.12
CA GLU A 8 15.15 0.58 3.83
C GLU A 8 16.40 -0.23 3.46
N ILE A 9 17.33 0.39 2.73
CA ILE A 9 18.66 -0.20 2.47
C ILE A 9 19.42 -0.36 3.79
N ALA A 10 19.46 0.68 4.63
CA ALA A 10 20.13 0.64 5.93
C ALA A 10 19.50 -0.41 6.86
N HIS A 11 18.18 -0.53 6.88
CA HIS A 11 17.47 -1.52 7.68
C HIS A 11 17.82 -2.96 7.27
N ARG A 12 17.89 -3.25 5.97
CA ARG A 12 18.31 -4.58 5.49
C ARG A 12 19.76 -4.88 5.79
N ASN A 13 20.65 -3.89 5.66
CA ASN A 13 22.05 -4.06 6.07
C ASN A 13 22.16 -4.35 7.57
N ARG A 14 21.30 -3.75 8.41
CA ARG A 14 21.21 -4.07 9.84
C ARG A 14 20.80 -5.52 10.06
N ILE A 15 19.76 -6.00 9.38
CA ILE A 15 19.35 -7.42 9.44
C ILE A 15 20.52 -8.33 9.09
N ASN A 16 21.16 -8.13 7.93
CA ASN A 16 22.29 -8.93 7.47
C ASN A 16 23.44 -8.95 8.49
N ARG A 17 23.75 -7.80 9.11
CA ARG A 17 24.79 -7.71 10.15
C ARG A 17 24.45 -8.54 11.38
N PHE A 18 23.19 -8.57 11.82
CA PHE A 18 22.76 -9.40 12.94
C PHE A 18 22.65 -10.87 12.57
N GLU A 19 22.33 -11.22 11.32
CA GLU A 19 22.41 -12.60 10.83
C GLU A 19 23.85 -13.14 10.88
N LEU A 20 24.86 -12.32 10.58
CA LEU A 20 26.27 -12.70 10.75
C LEU A 20 26.62 -12.98 12.21
N LYS A 21 26.09 -12.20 13.17
CA LYS A 21 26.26 -12.47 14.60
C LYS A 21 25.61 -13.77 15.04
N VAL A 22 24.39 -14.05 14.56
CA VAL A 22 23.71 -15.33 14.79
C VAL A 22 24.54 -16.49 14.24
N ARG A 23 25.15 -16.32 13.06
CA ARG A 23 26.06 -17.30 12.49
C ARG A 23 27.29 -17.55 13.36
N GLN A 24 27.93 -16.50 13.87
CA GLN A 24 29.08 -16.64 14.76
C GLN A 24 28.72 -17.37 16.05
N LEU A 25 27.58 -17.04 16.67
CA LEU A 25 27.07 -17.73 17.85
C LEU A 25 26.80 -19.21 17.60
N TYR A 26 26.19 -19.51 16.46
CA TYR A 26 25.92 -20.89 16.05
C TYR A 26 27.22 -21.67 15.81
N GLU A 27 28.18 -21.08 15.09
CA GLU A 27 29.49 -21.69 14.83
C GLU A 27 30.29 -21.91 16.13
N SER A 28 30.21 -20.99 17.10
CA SER A 28 30.82 -21.16 18.44
C SER A 28 30.19 -22.30 19.23
N ALA A 29 28.85 -22.30 19.35
CA ALA A 29 28.13 -23.37 20.04
C ALA A 29 28.45 -24.73 19.43
N LEU A 30 28.52 -24.80 18.10
CA LEU A 30 28.90 -26.02 17.39
C LEU A 30 30.33 -26.48 17.69
N GLN A 31 31.28 -25.56 17.77
CA GLN A 31 32.66 -25.88 18.10
C GLN A 31 32.77 -26.46 19.52
N GLU A 32 32.10 -25.83 20.49
CA GLU A 32 32.06 -26.31 21.87
C GLU A 32 31.39 -27.68 21.98
N PHE A 33 30.25 -27.87 21.30
CA PHE A 33 29.55 -29.16 21.22
C PHE A 33 30.43 -30.26 20.63
N SER A 34 31.14 -29.96 19.54
CA SER A 34 32.04 -30.92 18.89
C SER A 34 33.17 -31.34 19.83
N GLY A 35 33.72 -30.39 20.60
CA GLY A 35 34.74 -30.66 21.62
C GLY A 35 34.24 -31.60 22.73
N LEU A 36 32.97 -31.47 23.17
CA LEU A 36 32.40 -32.40 24.15
C LEU A 36 32.30 -33.83 23.63
N SER A 37 31.94 -33.99 22.35
CA SER A 37 31.75 -35.30 21.75
C SER A 37 33.07 -36.05 21.50
N ALA A 38 34.20 -35.34 21.39
CA ALA A 38 35.50 -35.92 21.06
C ALA A 38 36.04 -36.88 22.13
N ASN A 39 35.62 -36.70 23.38
CA ASN A 39 36.08 -37.49 24.53
C ASN A 39 35.07 -38.56 24.97
N LEU A 40 33.99 -38.75 24.22
CA LEU A 40 32.97 -39.76 24.53
C LEU A 40 33.36 -41.10 23.92
N SER A 41 33.31 -42.16 24.74
CA SER A 41 33.27 -43.52 24.22
C SER A 41 31.85 -43.81 23.74
N ILE A 42 31.66 -43.85 22.42
CA ILE A 42 30.34 -44.01 21.81
C ILE A 42 30.22 -45.41 21.19
N ASP A 43 29.15 -46.12 21.55
CA ASP A 43 28.81 -47.41 20.94
C ASP A 43 28.28 -47.20 19.51
N PRO A 44 29.00 -47.65 18.46
CA PRO A 44 28.61 -47.44 17.07
C PRO A 44 27.33 -48.21 16.69
N LYS A 45 26.86 -49.14 17.53
CA LYS A 45 25.64 -49.93 17.29
C LYS A 45 24.40 -49.30 17.90
N LYS A 46 24.53 -48.23 18.71
CA LYS A 46 23.42 -47.53 19.37
C LYS A 46 23.17 -46.17 18.75
N ILE A 47 21.90 -45.73 18.81
CA ILE A 47 21.55 -44.35 18.47
C ILE A 47 22.13 -43.46 19.56
N PHE A 48 22.92 -42.46 19.18
CA PHE A 48 23.52 -41.55 20.14
C PHE A 48 22.45 -40.62 20.74
N SER A 49 22.44 -40.53 22.08
CA SER A 49 21.75 -39.50 22.82
C SER A 49 22.61 -39.00 23.97
N PHE A 50 22.58 -37.69 24.22
CA PHE A 50 23.31 -37.15 25.37
C PHE A 50 22.72 -37.57 26.72
N SER A 51 21.47 -38.05 26.75
CA SER A 51 20.87 -38.61 27.98
C SER A 51 21.65 -39.78 28.55
N ASP A 52 22.37 -40.52 27.70
CA ASP A 52 23.14 -41.71 28.07
C ASP A 52 24.47 -41.34 28.74
N TYR A 53 24.83 -40.04 28.77
CA TYR A 53 26.09 -39.52 29.29
C TYR A 53 25.86 -38.38 30.29
N PRO A 54 25.50 -38.67 31.57
CA PRO A 54 25.07 -37.65 32.53
C PRO A 54 26.05 -36.49 32.76
N ALA A 55 27.36 -36.78 32.80
CA ALA A 55 28.39 -35.75 32.96
C ALA A 55 28.44 -34.80 31.75
N THR A 56 28.36 -35.35 30.54
CA THR A 56 28.33 -34.58 29.29
C THR A 56 27.00 -33.83 29.12
N GLN A 57 25.89 -34.42 29.56
CA GLN A 57 24.57 -33.81 29.57
C GLN A 57 24.53 -32.51 30.38
N LYS A 58 25.27 -32.42 31.49
CA LYS A 58 25.39 -31.18 32.27
C LYS A 58 26.08 -30.08 31.45
N ARG A 59 27.23 -30.40 30.86
CA ARG A 59 28.02 -29.44 30.08
C ARG A 59 27.31 -29.02 28.78
N LEU A 60 26.58 -29.94 28.16
CA LEU A 60 25.68 -29.69 27.04
C LEU A 60 24.66 -28.60 27.37
N LYS A 61 23.96 -28.74 28.50
CA LYS A 61 22.95 -27.78 28.95
C LYS A 61 23.55 -26.39 29.17
N GLU A 62 24.79 -26.29 29.64
CA GLU A 62 25.50 -25.02 29.79
C GLU A 62 25.75 -24.35 28.42
N ILE A 63 26.20 -25.11 27.42
CA ILE A 63 26.42 -24.56 26.08
C ILE A 63 25.09 -24.15 25.44
N LEU A 64 24.04 -24.98 25.57
CA LEU A 64 22.71 -24.64 25.06
C LEU A 64 22.15 -23.37 25.72
N LYS A 65 22.35 -23.21 27.03
CA LYS A 65 21.96 -22.01 27.77
C LYS A 65 22.75 -20.78 27.31
N SER A 66 24.06 -20.93 27.11
CA SER A 66 24.93 -19.87 26.57
C SER A 66 24.48 -19.45 25.16
N TYR A 67 24.25 -20.43 24.28
CA TYR A 67 23.77 -20.19 22.92
C TYR A 67 22.38 -19.51 22.92
N ALA A 68 21.44 -20.00 23.74
CA ALA A 68 20.12 -19.38 23.91
C ALA A 68 20.24 -17.92 24.38
N GLY A 69 21.02 -17.68 25.43
CA GLY A 69 21.25 -16.33 25.97
C GLY A 69 21.91 -15.39 24.95
N GLY A 70 22.92 -15.88 24.22
CA GLY A 70 23.59 -15.14 23.15
C GLY A 70 22.65 -14.81 21.99
N LEU A 71 21.83 -15.76 21.56
CA LEU A 71 20.84 -15.57 20.49
C LEU A 71 19.78 -14.56 20.92
N GLN A 72 19.21 -14.70 22.12
CA GLN A 72 18.23 -13.76 22.67
C GLN A 72 18.83 -12.35 22.81
N SER A 73 20.06 -12.22 23.32
CA SER A 73 20.77 -10.95 23.43
C SER A 73 21.00 -10.31 22.05
N THR A 74 21.37 -11.10 21.05
CA THR A 74 21.60 -10.64 19.67
C THR A 74 20.32 -10.10 19.05
N ILE A 75 19.20 -10.83 19.22
CA ILE A 75 17.88 -10.39 18.75
C ILE A 75 17.43 -9.14 19.49
N ASN A 76 17.60 -9.07 20.81
CA ASN A 76 17.26 -7.89 21.59
C ASN A 76 18.06 -6.67 21.11
N LYS A 77 19.38 -6.79 20.94
CA LYS A 77 20.20 -5.70 20.38
C LYS A 77 19.74 -5.28 18.99
N GLY A 78 19.42 -6.24 18.11
CA GLY A 78 18.94 -5.95 16.76
C GLY A 78 17.59 -5.26 16.72
N THR A 79 16.66 -5.69 17.57
CA THR A 79 15.34 -5.07 17.69
C THR A 79 15.45 -3.67 18.30
N SER A 80 16.30 -3.45 19.30
CA SER A 80 16.59 -2.12 19.86
C SER A 80 17.10 -1.15 18.79
N GLU A 81 18.15 -1.56 18.06
CA GLU A 81 18.73 -0.71 17.01
C GLU A 81 17.75 -0.42 15.87
N ALA A 82 16.91 -1.40 15.52
CA ALA A 82 15.90 -1.22 14.49
C ALA A 82 14.75 -0.32 14.97
N TRP A 83 14.32 -0.46 16.23
CA TRP A 83 13.31 0.38 16.84
C TRP A 83 13.70 1.86 16.79
N TYR A 84 14.88 2.21 17.33
CA TYR A 84 15.34 3.59 17.35
C TYR A 84 15.61 4.15 15.95
N ALA A 85 16.18 3.33 15.05
CA ALA A 85 16.39 3.77 13.67
C ALA A 85 15.08 4.10 12.93
N ALA A 86 13.96 3.45 13.26
CA ALA A 86 12.65 3.81 12.70
C ALA A 86 12.10 5.11 13.31
N LEU A 87 12.39 5.36 14.59
CA LEU A 87 12.00 6.59 15.28
C LEU A 87 12.80 7.82 14.84
N ASP A 88 14.01 7.62 14.31
CA ASP A 88 14.91 8.69 13.84
C ASP A 88 14.68 9.10 12.38
N LYS A 89 13.74 8.44 11.67
CA LYS A 89 13.46 8.74 10.26
C LYS A 89 12.84 10.13 10.10
N LYS A 90 13.29 10.83 9.06
CA LYS A 90 12.82 12.17 8.66
C LYS A 90 11.92 12.10 7.43
N ASP A 91 10.95 11.20 7.45
CA ASP A 91 10.05 10.92 6.33
C ASP A 91 8.64 11.52 6.51
N THR A 92 8.45 12.36 7.52
CA THR A 92 7.20 13.10 7.78
C THR A 92 7.43 14.61 7.80
N LYS A 93 6.35 15.40 7.65
CA LYS A 93 6.47 16.87 7.66
C LYS A 93 6.79 17.43 9.05
N LEU A 94 6.52 16.66 10.11
CA LEU A 94 6.67 17.06 11.51
C LEU A 94 7.72 16.20 12.23
N TYR A 95 8.88 16.04 11.60
CA TYR A 95 9.94 15.11 12.00
C TYR A 95 10.50 15.27 13.43
N LEU A 96 10.20 16.38 14.12
CA LEU A 96 10.61 16.63 15.51
C LEU A 96 9.64 16.07 16.56
N ASN A 97 8.42 15.66 16.17
CA ASN A 97 7.35 15.31 17.12
C ASN A 97 7.18 13.81 17.37
N THR A 98 8.25 13.01 17.28
CA THR A 98 8.16 11.61 17.74
C THR A 98 7.95 11.59 19.25
N PRO A 99 6.84 11.04 19.77
CA PRO A 99 6.57 11.07 21.21
C PRO A 99 7.69 10.43 22.03
N ASN A 100 8.12 11.12 23.09
CA ASN A 100 9.15 10.61 24.01
C ASN A 100 8.76 9.26 24.63
N SER A 101 7.47 8.99 24.79
CA SER A 101 6.96 7.69 25.24
C SER A 101 7.32 6.54 24.31
N LEU A 102 7.44 6.76 22.99
CA LEU A 102 7.88 5.74 22.03
C LEU A 102 9.40 5.50 22.08
N ARG A 103 10.17 6.53 22.46
CA ARG A 103 11.62 6.46 22.65
C ARG A 103 12.00 5.87 24.01
N SER A 104 11.04 5.71 24.90
CA SER A 104 11.27 5.21 26.25
C SER A 104 11.75 3.75 26.26
N LYS A 105 12.45 3.37 27.33
CA LYS A 105 12.91 1.98 27.50
C LYS A 105 11.73 1.03 27.67
N GLU A 106 10.65 1.51 28.28
CA GLU A 106 9.44 0.77 28.59
C GLU A 106 8.71 0.36 27.31
N ALA A 107 8.60 1.26 26.31
CA ALA A 107 7.98 0.93 25.02
C ALA A 107 8.75 -0.17 24.28
N LEU A 108 10.09 -0.08 24.27
CA LEU A 108 10.95 -1.10 23.68
C LEU A 108 10.88 -2.43 24.44
N GLN A 109 10.86 -2.39 25.78
CA GLN A 109 10.71 -3.58 26.62
C GLN A 109 9.36 -4.25 26.41
N ALA A 110 8.27 -3.48 26.33
CA ALA A 110 6.93 -4.00 26.03
C ALA A 110 6.92 -4.72 24.68
N PHE A 111 7.60 -4.17 23.67
CA PHE A 111 7.78 -4.84 22.39
C PHE A 111 8.59 -6.15 22.51
N GLN A 112 9.72 -6.13 23.22
CA GLN A 112 10.62 -7.29 23.35
C GLN A 112 10.03 -8.42 24.20
N GLN A 113 9.16 -8.09 25.16
CA GLN A 113 8.50 -9.04 26.06
C GLN A 113 7.15 -9.55 25.51
N ARG A 114 6.71 -9.07 24.34
CA ARG A 114 5.43 -9.46 23.75
C ARG A 114 5.34 -10.97 23.51
N VAL A 115 4.15 -11.51 23.68
CA VAL A 115 3.82 -12.90 23.38
C VAL A 115 3.33 -12.99 21.94
N SER A 116 3.92 -13.88 21.15
CA SER A 116 3.55 -14.13 19.76
C SER A 116 3.19 -15.60 19.58
N GLY A 117 1.94 -15.88 19.16
CA GLY A 117 1.45 -17.26 19.02
C GLY A 117 1.54 -18.06 20.34
N GLY A 118 1.31 -17.40 21.48
CA GLY A 118 1.41 -18.00 22.81
C GLY A 118 2.83 -18.16 23.37
N LEU A 119 3.86 -17.68 22.66
CA LEU A 119 5.26 -17.84 23.07
C LEU A 119 5.99 -16.51 23.22
N LYS A 120 6.81 -16.39 24.26
CA LYS A 120 7.76 -15.29 24.41
C LYS A 120 8.97 -15.50 23.48
N LEU A 121 9.82 -14.49 23.35
CA LEU A 121 11.08 -14.64 22.60
C LEU A 121 11.96 -15.76 23.18
N SER A 122 12.07 -15.84 24.51
CA SER A 122 12.84 -16.88 25.21
C SER A 122 12.39 -18.29 24.82
N ASP A 123 11.08 -18.53 24.75
CA ASP A 123 10.53 -19.85 24.46
C ASP A 123 10.82 -20.26 23.02
N ARG A 124 10.72 -19.30 22.09
CA ARG A 124 11.05 -19.51 20.67
C ARG A 124 12.54 -19.77 20.46
N VAL A 125 13.39 -19.08 21.21
CA VAL A 125 14.84 -19.31 21.24
C VAL A 125 15.16 -20.70 21.80
N TRP A 126 14.53 -21.11 22.91
CA TRP A 126 14.72 -22.43 23.49
C TRP A 126 14.30 -23.57 22.55
N ARG A 127 13.19 -23.43 21.83
CA ARG A 127 12.81 -24.43 20.81
C ARG A 127 13.87 -24.62 19.73
N ILE A 128 14.58 -23.55 19.36
CA ILE A 128 15.68 -23.62 18.39
C ILE A 128 16.88 -24.36 19.00
N THR A 129 17.18 -24.17 20.28
CA THR A 129 18.29 -24.86 20.94
C THR A 129 18.01 -26.34 21.17
N GLU A 130 16.77 -26.72 21.49
CA GLU A 130 16.31 -28.11 21.51
C GLU A 130 16.46 -28.76 20.13
N GLN A 131 16.06 -28.05 19.08
CA GLN A 131 16.22 -28.51 17.70
C GLN A 131 17.71 -28.71 17.34
N PHE A 132 18.56 -27.76 17.73
CA PHE A 132 20.01 -27.84 17.52
C PHE A 132 20.62 -29.09 18.17
N GLN A 133 20.23 -29.40 19.42
CA GLN A 133 20.67 -30.63 20.09
C GLN A 133 20.25 -31.88 19.32
N GLN A 134 18.98 -31.95 18.89
CA GLN A 134 18.46 -33.11 18.14
C GLN A 134 19.17 -33.31 16.81
N GLU A 135 19.46 -32.22 16.09
CA GLU A 135 20.24 -32.23 14.85
C GLU A 135 21.66 -32.75 15.09
N PHE A 136 22.31 -32.31 16.15
CA PHE A 136 23.66 -32.76 16.50
C PHE A 136 23.67 -34.25 16.88
N GLU A 137 22.75 -34.69 17.75
CA GLU A 137 22.65 -36.11 18.12
C GLU A 137 22.38 -37.01 16.91
N LEU A 138 21.61 -36.50 15.94
CA LEU A 138 21.39 -37.16 14.66
C LEU A 138 22.69 -37.28 13.86
N VAL A 139 23.46 -36.19 13.72
CA VAL A 139 24.75 -36.22 13.00
C VAL A 139 25.77 -37.13 13.67
N MET A 140 25.82 -37.16 15.00
CA MET A 140 26.68 -38.09 15.73
C MET A 140 26.28 -39.54 15.45
N SER A 141 24.98 -39.84 15.52
CA SER A 141 24.46 -41.17 15.20
C SER A 141 24.79 -41.63 13.78
N THR A 142 25.02 -40.72 12.82
CA THR A 142 25.40 -41.07 11.44
C THR A 142 26.92 -41.13 11.24
N GLY A 143 27.69 -40.21 11.84
CA GLY A 143 29.15 -40.17 11.73
C GLY A 143 29.86 -41.36 12.39
N LEU A 144 29.27 -41.89 13.47
CA LEU A 144 29.76 -43.09 14.16
C LEU A 144 29.60 -44.37 13.35
N ILE A 145 28.56 -44.45 12.50
CA ILE A 145 28.33 -45.58 11.59
C ILE A 145 29.40 -45.62 10.49
N GLU A 146 29.97 -44.46 10.12
CA GLU A 146 30.97 -44.31 9.07
C GLU A 146 32.43 -44.43 9.57
N GLY A 147 32.65 -44.68 10.88
CA GLY A 147 33.99 -44.88 11.45
C GLY A 147 34.89 -43.64 11.49
N LYS A 148 34.31 -42.43 11.42
CA LYS A 148 35.06 -41.17 11.38
C LYS A 148 35.67 -40.79 12.73
N SER A 149 36.86 -40.21 12.71
CA SER A 149 37.48 -39.62 13.92
C SER A 149 36.67 -38.42 14.45
N ALA A 150 36.85 -38.07 15.73
CA ALA A 150 36.19 -36.92 16.34
C ALA A 150 36.42 -35.59 15.58
N ALA A 151 37.62 -35.41 15.02
CA ALA A 151 37.96 -34.25 14.22
C ALA A 151 37.24 -34.23 12.85
N GLU A 152 37.07 -35.39 12.22
CA GLU A 152 36.31 -35.54 10.98
C GLU A 152 34.82 -35.39 11.21
N MET A 153 34.30 -35.89 12.33
CA MET A 153 32.93 -35.65 12.77
C MET A 153 32.70 -34.16 12.99
N ALA A 154 33.58 -33.44 13.68
CA ALA A 154 33.47 -31.98 13.87
C ALA A 154 33.41 -31.21 12.53
N ARG A 155 34.24 -31.60 11.54
CA ARG A 155 34.23 -31.00 10.20
C ARG A 155 32.96 -31.35 9.41
N ALA A 156 32.54 -32.62 9.47
CA ALA A 156 31.32 -33.10 8.82
C ALA A 156 30.08 -32.41 9.40
N THR A 157 29.98 -32.30 10.73
CA THR A 157 28.90 -31.59 11.43
C THR A 157 28.88 -30.11 11.05
N LYS A 158 30.03 -29.43 10.94
CA LYS A 158 30.13 -28.04 10.47
C LYS A 158 29.61 -27.85 9.04
N HIS A 159 29.90 -28.79 8.14
CA HIS A 159 29.39 -28.76 6.77
C HIS A 159 27.89 -29.09 6.72
N LEU A 160 27.47 -30.10 7.46
CA LEU A 160 26.09 -30.59 7.52
C LEU A 160 25.12 -29.61 8.18
N LEU A 161 25.57 -28.83 9.17
CA LEU A 161 24.76 -27.80 9.81
C LEU A 161 24.76 -26.45 9.04
N LYS A 162 25.72 -26.24 8.13
CA LYS A 162 25.66 -25.16 7.12
C LYS A 162 24.72 -25.48 5.96
N GLU A 163 24.57 -26.76 5.61
CA GLU A 163 23.67 -27.26 4.56
C GLU A 163 22.73 -28.34 5.11
N PRO A 164 21.74 -27.95 5.91
CA PRO A 164 20.98 -28.83 6.80
C PRO A 164 20.15 -29.88 6.07
N ASP A 165 19.74 -29.56 4.84
CA ASP A 165 19.00 -30.48 3.98
C ASP A 165 19.85 -31.71 3.58
N LYS A 166 21.18 -31.65 3.74
CA LYS A 166 22.10 -32.76 3.51
C LYS A 166 22.14 -33.76 4.69
N VAL A 167 21.82 -33.34 5.92
CA VAL A 167 21.75 -34.24 7.11
C VAL A 167 20.68 -35.31 6.91
N PHE A 168 19.55 -34.94 6.31
CA PHE A 168 18.38 -35.81 6.10
C PHE A 168 18.42 -36.58 4.77
N ARG A 169 19.56 -36.61 4.07
CA ARG A 169 19.63 -37.26 2.73
C ARG A 169 20.55 -38.48 2.68
N ARG A 170 21.41 -38.76 3.67
CA ARG A 170 22.42 -39.84 3.57
C ARG A 170 22.77 -40.51 4.90
N VAL A 171 22.53 -41.81 4.99
CA VAL A 171 23.21 -42.77 5.88
C VAL A 171 23.44 -44.04 5.06
N ARG A 172 24.66 -44.56 4.95
CA ARG A 172 24.87 -45.85 4.27
C ARG A 172 24.43 -46.98 5.21
N ASP A 173 23.63 -47.91 4.71
CA ASP A 173 23.30 -49.13 5.43
C ASP A 173 24.47 -50.14 5.38
N LYS A 174 24.30 -51.28 6.05
CA LYS A 174 25.27 -52.39 6.11
C LYS A 174 25.67 -52.96 4.73
N HIS A 175 25.02 -52.54 3.65
CA HIS A 175 25.30 -52.94 2.27
C HIS A 175 25.81 -51.77 1.41
N GLY A 176 26.10 -50.61 2.01
CA GLY A 176 26.60 -49.42 1.32
C GLY A 176 25.53 -48.58 0.62
N ILE A 177 24.23 -48.88 0.82
CA ILE A 177 23.11 -48.20 0.17
C ILE A 177 22.65 -47.01 1.04
N LEU A 178 22.41 -45.85 0.41
CA LEU A 178 21.97 -44.63 1.10
C LEU A 178 20.50 -44.73 1.58
N GLN A 179 20.29 -44.74 2.88
CA GLN A 179 19.00 -44.74 3.58
C GLN A 179 18.95 -43.63 4.65
N LEU A 180 17.78 -43.14 5.01
CA LEU A 180 17.61 -42.25 6.18
C LEU A 180 17.79 -43.05 7.49
N SER A 181 18.49 -42.52 8.51
CA SER A 181 18.49 -43.12 9.86
C SER A 181 17.07 -43.17 10.44
N LYS A 182 16.80 -44.08 11.39
CA LYS A 182 15.50 -44.13 12.09
C LYS A 182 15.11 -42.77 12.70
N LYS A 183 16.09 -42.06 13.28
CA LYS A 183 15.91 -40.72 13.84
C LYS A 183 15.67 -39.65 12.76
N ALA A 184 16.33 -39.73 11.60
CA ALA A 184 16.07 -38.83 10.46
C ALA A 184 14.72 -39.08 9.78
N LYS A 185 14.25 -40.34 9.71
CA LYS A 185 12.89 -40.67 9.22
C LYS A 185 11.82 -40.15 10.17
N ALA A 186 12.05 -40.24 11.48
CA ALA A 186 11.14 -39.77 12.52
C ALA A 186 11.17 -38.23 12.70
N TYR A 187 12.26 -37.57 12.30
CA TYR A 187 12.41 -36.13 12.46
C TYR A 187 11.59 -35.36 11.41
N ASN A 188 10.43 -34.88 11.84
CA ASN A 188 9.56 -34.03 11.03
C ASN A 188 9.13 -32.80 11.85
N PRO A 189 9.82 -31.65 11.71
CA PRO A 189 9.55 -30.45 12.51
C PRO A 189 8.19 -29.80 12.19
N GLY A 190 7.45 -30.34 11.22
CA GLY A 190 6.14 -29.87 10.79
C GLY A 190 6.20 -28.90 9.62
N GLN A 191 5.03 -28.61 9.05
CA GLN A 191 4.90 -27.67 7.93
C GLN A 191 5.30 -26.25 8.37
N GLY A 192 6.08 -25.56 7.54
CA GLY A 192 6.49 -24.17 7.78
C GLY A 192 7.65 -24.00 8.77
N VAL A 193 8.25 -25.07 9.27
CA VAL A 193 9.45 -25.05 10.12
C VAL A 193 10.63 -25.62 9.34
N TYR A 194 11.75 -24.90 9.29
CA TYR A 194 12.95 -25.47 8.66
C TYR A 194 13.42 -26.68 9.47
N ARG A 195 13.92 -27.70 8.79
CA ARG A 195 14.66 -28.82 9.42
C ARG A 195 16.00 -28.41 10.03
N SER A 196 16.33 -27.14 9.95
CA SER A 196 17.57 -26.56 10.45
C SER A 196 17.29 -25.57 11.56
N SER A 197 17.87 -25.84 12.71
CA SER A 197 17.98 -24.94 13.84
C SER A 197 18.64 -23.63 13.44
N TYR A 198 19.70 -23.68 12.62
CA TYR A 198 20.37 -22.48 12.09
C TYR A 198 19.46 -21.62 11.21
N LYS A 199 18.79 -22.20 10.19
CA LYS A 199 17.87 -21.43 9.33
C LYS A 199 16.70 -20.87 10.16
N ASN A 200 16.23 -21.61 11.16
CA ASN A 200 15.21 -21.11 12.10
C ASN A 200 15.71 -19.95 12.96
N ALA A 201 16.96 -20.00 13.44
CA ALA A 201 17.60 -18.91 14.20
C ALA A 201 17.75 -17.63 13.36
N VAL A 202 18.28 -17.76 12.13
CA VAL A 202 18.41 -16.66 11.17
C VAL A 202 17.04 -16.06 10.86
N ARG A 203 16.05 -16.91 10.56
CA ARG A 203 14.67 -16.49 10.31
C ARG A 203 14.06 -15.75 11.50
N LEU A 204 14.18 -16.29 12.71
CA LEU A 204 13.65 -15.67 13.92
C LEU A 204 14.28 -14.29 14.12
N ASN A 205 15.61 -14.19 13.99
CA ASN A 205 16.34 -12.94 14.10
C ASN A 205 15.89 -11.90 13.07
N ALA A 206 15.85 -12.26 11.79
CA ALA A 206 15.45 -11.35 10.73
C ALA A 206 13.99 -10.86 10.90
N ASN A 207 13.08 -11.78 11.24
CA ASN A 207 11.68 -11.44 11.46
C ASN A 207 11.49 -10.52 12.67
N GLU A 208 12.11 -10.81 13.81
CA GLU A 208 11.98 -9.97 15.02
C GLU A 208 12.50 -8.56 14.78
N ILE A 209 13.68 -8.43 14.14
CA ILE A 209 14.28 -7.13 13.80
C ILE A 209 13.40 -6.34 12.84
N ASN A 210 12.84 -6.98 11.80
CA ASN A 210 11.92 -6.32 10.86
C ASN A 210 10.61 -5.93 11.54
N ILE A 211 10.01 -6.80 12.36
CA ILE A 211 8.78 -6.49 13.09
C ILE A 211 9.01 -5.30 14.04
N ALA A 212 10.17 -5.21 14.70
CA ALA A 212 10.53 -4.07 15.55
C ALA A 212 10.55 -2.75 14.76
N TYR A 213 11.28 -2.73 13.65
CA TYR A 213 11.38 -1.57 12.76
C TYR A 213 10.00 -1.11 12.27
N ARG A 214 9.20 -2.04 11.76
CA ARG A 214 7.88 -1.75 11.19
C ARG A 214 6.85 -1.35 12.23
N THR A 215 6.95 -1.90 13.44
CA THR A 215 6.09 -1.54 14.57
C THR A 215 6.42 -0.13 15.05
N ALA A 216 7.69 0.21 15.21
CA ALA A 216 8.12 1.57 15.56
C ALA A 216 7.66 2.60 14.50
N ASP A 217 7.82 2.30 13.21
CA ASP A 217 7.29 3.13 12.11
C ASP A 217 5.77 3.28 12.21
N HIS A 218 5.03 2.20 12.47
CA HIS A 218 3.57 2.26 12.62
C HIS A 218 3.16 3.14 13.79
N LEU A 219 3.79 2.99 14.95
CA LEU A 219 3.47 3.81 16.13
C LEU A 219 3.79 5.28 15.90
N ARG A 220 4.96 5.59 15.32
CA ARG A 220 5.36 6.96 14.99
C ARG A 220 4.39 7.61 14.01
N TRP A 221 4.05 6.93 12.93
CA TRP A 221 3.09 7.44 11.94
C TRP A 221 1.68 7.55 12.49
N LYS A 222 1.28 6.65 13.38
CA LYS A 222 -0.03 6.73 14.04
C LYS A 222 -0.14 7.97 14.95
N SER A 223 0.95 8.35 15.62
CA SER A 223 1.02 9.55 16.45
C SER A 223 1.24 10.86 15.69
N ASP A 224 1.67 10.80 14.42
CA ASP A 224 1.97 11.99 13.62
C ASP A 224 0.72 12.45 12.87
N PRO A 225 0.16 13.64 13.17
CA PRO A 225 -1.04 14.15 12.51
C PRO A 225 -0.83 14.45 11.02
N THR A 226 0.43 14.61 10.58
CA THR A 226 0.77 14.85 9.18
C THR A 226 0.77 13.58 8.33
N VAL A 227 0.62 12.40 8.95
CA VAL A 227 0.52 11.12 8.23
C VAL A 227 -0.95 10.71 8.13
N VAL A 228 -1.43 10.57 6.90
CA VAL A 228 -2.84 10.31 6.60
C VAL A 228 -3.08 8.89 6.06
N GLY A 229 -2.00 8.12 5.90
CA GLY A 229 -1.98 6.74 5.41
C GLY A 229 -0.56 6.31 5.09
N PHE A 230 -0.40 5.15 4.46
CA PHE A 230 0.89 4.73 3.90
C PHE A 230 0.72 3.89 2.65
N GLU A 231 1.74 3.84 1.80
CA GLU A 231 1.76 3.01 0.61
C GLU A 231 2.76 1.87 0.80
N VAL A 232 2.29 0.62 0.67
CA VAL A 232 3.15 -0.57 0.63
C VAL A 232 3.68 -0.77 -0.79
N LYS A 233 5.00 -0.81 -0.92
CA LYS A 233 5.74 -0.96 -2.18
C LYS A 233 6.61 -2.21 -2.15
N LEU A 234 6.80 -2.77 -3.34
CA LEU A 234 7.75 -3.86 -3.56
C LEU A 234 9.17 -3.30 -3.67
N SER A 235 10.13 -3.96 -3.03
CA SER A 235 11.53 -3.67 -3.28
C SER A 235 11.94 -4.05 -4.70
N ASN A 236 12.92 -3.34 -5.26
CA ASN A 236 13.56 -3.74 -6.52
C ASN A 236 14.21 -5.14 -6.49
N ARG A 237 14.38 -5.73 -5.29
CA ARG A 237 14.87 -7.10 -5.07
C ARG A 237 13.77 -8.16 -5.12
N HIS A 238 12.50 -7.77 -5.11
CA HIS A 238 11.37 -8.69 -5.31
C HIS A 238 11.31 -9.09 -6.79
N LYS A 239 11.74 -10.31 -7.11
CA LYS A 239 11.87 -10.81 -8.49
C LYS A 239 10.84 -11.87 -8.87
N VAL A 240 10.24 -12.52 -7.88
CA VAL A 240 9.34 -13.65 -8.08
C VAL A 240 7.98 -13.22 -7.60
N ARG A 241 6.98 -13.31 -8.47
CA ARG A 241 5.60 -12.95 -8.12
C ARG A 241 5.14 -13.78 -6.92
N ASP A 242 4.62 -13.12 -5.91
CA ASP A 242 4.00 -13.75 -4.74
C ASP A 242 2.81 -12.91 -4.25
N MET A 243 2.30 -13.20 -3.04
CA MET A 243 1.17 -12.46 -2.49
C MET A 243 1.45 -10.96 -2.32
N CYS A 244 2.71 -10.53 -2.22
CA CYS A 244 3.04 -9.11 -2.10
C CYS A 244 2.60 -8.31 -3.32
N ASP A 245 2.60 -8.92 -4.52
CA ASP A 245 2.18 -8.26 -5.76
C ASP A 245 0.70 -7.88 -5.73
N ASP A 246 -0.11 -8.75 -5.15
CA ASP A 246 -1.56 -8.57 -5.02
C ASP A 246 -1.90 -7.65 -3.83
N LEU A 247 -1.06 -7.67 -2.78
CA LEU A 247 -1.29 -6.92 -1.53
C LEU A 247 -0.60 -5.54 -1.48
N LYS A 248 0.17 -5.12 -2.49
CA LYS A 248 0.73 -3.76 -2.53
C LYS A 248 -0.38 -2.71 -2.73
N GLY A 249 -0.16 -1.49 -2.25
CA GLY A 249 -1.15 -0.42 -2.39
C GLY A 249 -1.17 0.56 -1.21
N LYS A 250 -2.17 1.45 -1.20
CA LYS A 250 -2.37 2.46 -0.16
C LYS A 250 -3.24 1.90 0.97
N TYR A 251 -2.79 2.05 2.21
CA TYR A 251 -3.47 1.56 3.40
C TYR A 251 -3.75 2.72 4.37
N PRO A 252 -4.85 2.64 5.14
CA PRO A 252 -5.13 3.56 6.23
C PRO A 252 -4.02 3.54 7.28
N LYS A 253 -3.77 4.68 7.93
CA LYS A 253 -2.66 4.82 8.90
C LYS A 253 -2.74 3.82 10.07
N ASP A 254 -3.96 3.43 10.44
CA ASP A 254 -4.23 2.49 11.53
C ASP A 254 -4.01 1.02 11.15
N PHE A 255 -3.84 0.70 9.86
CA PHE A 255 -3.47 -0.65 9.45
C PHE A 255 -2.02 -0.93 9.86
N LYS A 256 -1.80 -1.96 10.67
CA LYS A 256 -0.47 -2.37 11.11
C LYS A 256 0.15 -3.33 10.11
N PHE A 257 1.07 -2.80 9.30
CA PHE A 257 1.89 -3.59 8.39
C PHE A 257 3.28 -3.88 8.99
N VAL A 258 3.60 -5.16 9.19
CA VAL A 258 4.94 -5.65 9.60
C VAL A 258 5.59 -6.58 8.57
N GLY A 259 4.96 -6.73 7.40
CA GLY A 259 5.29 -7.71 6.36
C GLY A 259 4.12 -8.64 6.05
N TRP A 260 4.01 -9.11 4.81
CA TRP A 260 2.95 -10.04 4.39
C TRP A 260 3.28 -11.50 4.73
N HIS A 261 4.56 -11.84 4.64
CA HIS A 261 5.08 -13.16 4.97
C HIS A 261 6.47 -13.06 5.61
N THR A 262 7.04 -14.21 5.98
CA THR A 262 8.40 -14.28 6.52
C THR A 262 9.40 -13.80 5.46
N SER A 263 10.42 -13.04 5.88
CA SER A 263 11.46 -12.49 4.99
C SER A 263 10.90 -11.62 3.87
N CYS A 264 9.76 -10.96 4.11
CA CYS A 264 9.13 -10.03 3.18
C CYS A 264 10.11 -8.90 2.80
N LEU A 265 10.25 -8.65 1.49
CA LEU A 265 11.10 -7.58 0.96
C LEU A 265 10.35 -6.24 0.79
N CYS A 266 9.05 -6.22 1.05
CA CYS A 266 8.24 -5.02 0.91
C CYS A 266 8.57 -3.99 1.98
N PHE A 267 8.37 -2.74 1.61
CA PHE A 267 8.50 -1.60 2.49
C PHE A 267 7.26 -0.72 2.41
N LYS A 268 7.11 0.19 3.36
CA LYS A 268 6.03 1.18 3.35
C LYS A 268 6.62 2.59 3.33
N VAL A 269 5.95 3.51 2.65
CA VAL A 269 6.25 4.95 2.67
C VAL A 269 5.04 5.72 3.19
N PRO A 270 5.22 6.77 4.00
CA PRO A 270 4.10 7.50 4.54
C PRO A 270 3.40 8.29 3.43
N ILE A 271 2.09 8.38 3.51
CA ILE A 271 1.30 9.32 2.72
C ILE A 271 1.09 10.53 3.61
N LEU A 272 1.71 11.63 3.25
CA LEU A 272 1.64 12.87 4.01
C LEU A 272 0.37 13.65 3.65
N VAL A 273 -0.14 14.40 4.60
CA VAL A 273 -1.19 15.40 4.44
C VAL A 273 -0.86 16.40 3.32
N ASN A 274 -1.87 16.99 2.66
CA ASN A 274 -1.68 18.07 1.67
C ASN A 274 -1.07 19.34 2.32
N ASP A 275 -0.87 20.40 1.54
CA ASP A 275 -0.23 21.62 2.05
C ASP A 275 -1.20 22.45 2.91
N ASP A 276 -2.45 22.65 2.46
CA ASP A 276 -3.48 23.38 3.21
C ASP A 276 -3.75 22.80 4.60
N ASP A 277 -4.00 21.49 4.68
CA ASP A 277 -4.22 20.77 5.94
C ASP A 277 -2.92 20.72 6.77
N PHE A 278 -1.75 20.78 6.14
CA PHE A 278 -0.49 20.88 6.88
C PHE A 278 -0.34 22.25 7.54
N ASP A 279 -0.69 23.34 6.85
CA ASP A 279 -0.62 24.69 7.40
C ASP A 279 -1.57 24.82 8.60
N LEU A 280 -2.77 24.24 8.52
CA LEU A 280 -3.70 24.14 9.65
C LEU A 280 -3.08 23.37 10.84
N ILE A 281 -2.48 22.20 10.57
CA ILE A 281 -1.81 21.40 11.61
C ILE A 281 -0.63 22.17 12.21
N GLN A 282 0.15 22.85 11.38
CA GLN A 282 1.32 23.60 11.81
C GLN A 282 0.90 24.80 12.67
N GLN A 283 -0.10 25.58 12.25
CA GLN A 283 -0.62 26.70 13.03
C GLN A 283 -1.17 26.24 14.38
N ALA A 284 -2.02 25.22 14.42
CA ALA A 284 -2.53 24.68 15.67
C ALA A 284 -1.39 24.21 16.58
N THR A 285 -0.39 23.52 16.02
CA THR A 285 0.79 23.06 16.78
C THR A 285 1.63 24.22 17.32
N LEU A 286 1.87 25.27 16.52
CA LEU A 286 2.64 26.46 16.92
C LEU A 286 1.91 27.28 17.99
N ASN A 287 0.58 27.35 17.92
CA ASN A 287 -0.26 28.08 18.86
C ASN A 287 -0.57 27.28 20.14
N GLY A 288 -0.24 25.98 20.18
CA GLY A 288 -0.62 25.10 21.28
C GLY A 288 -2.13 24.78 21.32
N GLU A 289 -2.81 24.91 20.18
CA GLU A 289 -4.24 24.69 20.02
C GLU A 289 -4.54 23.26 19.58
N GLU A 290 -5.73 22.76 19.92
CA GLU A 290 -6.23 21.51 19.36
C GLU A 290 -6.69 21.72 17.91
N LEU A 291 -6.56 20.69 17.09
CA LEU A 291 -7.14 20.70 15.75
C LEU A 291 -8.67 20.88 15.83
N PRO A 292 -9.30 21.54 14.85
CA PRO A 292 -10.75 21.70 14.81
C PRO A 292 -11.48 20.37 15.02
N LYS A 293 -12.54 20.39 15.84
CA LYS A 293 -13.30 19.18 16.15
C LYS A 293 -13.85 18.55 14.87
N GLY A 294 -13.50 17.28 14.63
CA GLY A 294 -13.91 16.56 13.41
C GLY A 294 -13.00 16.81 12.20
N PHE A 295 -11.87 17.49 12.35
CA PHE A 295 -10.87 17.65 11.31
C PHE A 295 -10.49 16.30 10.69
N LYS A 296 -10.63 16.22 9.36
CA LYS A 296 -10.25 15.08 8.54
C LYS A 296 -9.45 15.61 7.36
N PRO A 297 -8.17 15.24 7.23
CA PRO A 297 -7.38 15.62 6.07
C PRO A 297 -8.06 15.21 4.77
N ALA A 298 -8.09 16.09 3.77
CA ALA A 298 -8.81 15.85 2.53
C ALA A 298 -8.26 14.61 1.77
N ASN A 299 -6.96 14.33 1.91
CA ASN A 299 -6.30 13.19 1.30
C ASN A 299 -6.16 11.97 2.22
N GLN A 300 -6.99 11.86 3.26
CA GLN A 300 -6.97 10.72 4.18
C GLN A 300 -7.27 9.40 3.49
N VAL A 301 -6.43 8.39 3.73
CA VAL A 301 -6.65 7.04 3.20
C VAL A 301 -7.64 6.31 4.09
N ASN A 302 -8.86 6.15 3.57
CA ASN A 302 -10.01 5.63 4.33
C ASN A 302 -10.38 4.18 3.98
N ASP A 303 -9.81 3.59 2.93
CA ASP A 303 -10.11 2.23 2.49
C ASP A 303 -8.84 1.40 2.26
N LEU A 304 -9.00 0.08 2.23
CA LEU A 304 -7.97 -0.89 1.89
C LEU A 304 -7.88 -1.08 0.37
N PRO A 305 -6.70 -1.44 -0.18
CA PRO A 305 -6.57 -1.71 -1.61
C PRO A 305 -7.50 -2.83 -2.09
N ASP A 306 -8.02 -2.71 -3.31
CA ASP A 306 -8.88 -3.75 -3.90
C ASP A 306 -8.20 -5.12 -3.95
N GLY A 307 -6.93 -5.18 -4.34
CA GLY A 307 -6.16 -6.43 -4.33
C GLY A 307 -6.06 -7.09 -2.96
N PHE A 308 -6.02 -6.29 -1.87
CA PHE A 308 -6.08 -6.80 -0.52
C PHE A 308 -7.48 -7.34 -0.18
N LYS A 309 -8.55 -6.61 -0.52
CA LYS A 309 -9.94 -7.04 -0.29
C LYS A 309 -10.26 -8.33 -1.05
N ASP A 310 -9.82 -8.43 -2.31
CA ASP A 310 -9.95 -9.63 -3.13
C ASP A 310 -9.19 -10.81 -2.53
N TRP A 311 -7.95 -10.56 -2.08
CA TRP A 311 -7.17 -11.59 -1.40
C TRP A 311 -7.89 -12.08 -0.14
N VAL A 312 -8.39 -11.18 0.71
CA VAL A 312 -9.15 -11.53 1.91
C VAL A 312 -10.33 -12.42 1.53
N LYS A 313 -11.18 -11.98 0.60
CA LYS A 313 -12.35 -12.74 0.12
C LYS A 313 -11.98 -14.14 -0.35
N ASN A 314 -10.93 -14.27 -1.15
CA ASN A 314 -10.47 -15.55 -1.70
C ASN A 314 -9.78 -16.45 -0.65
N ASN A 315 -9.44 -15.91 0.51
CA ASN A 315 -8.70 -16.60 1.56
C ASN A 315 -9.54 -16.95 2.79
N THR A 316 -10.68 -16.28 3.00
CA THR A 316 -11.46 -16.39 4.24
C THR A 316 -11.78 -17.84 4.61
N GLU A 317 -12.36 -18.62 3.70
CA GLU A 317 -12.71 -20.03 3.98
C GLU A 317 -11.49 -20.90 4.22
N ARG A 318 -10.46 -20.82 3.37
CA ARG A 318 -9.24 -21.63 3.55
C ARG A 318 -8.49 -21.30 4.84
N SER A 319 -8.60 -20.06 5.32
CA SER A 319 -7.89 -19.59 6.52
C SER A 319 -8.38 -20.22 7.81
N LYS A 320 -9.63 -20.71 7.87
CA LYS A 320 -10.21 -21.36 9.06
C LYS A 320 -9.42 -22.60 9.48
N ASN A 321 -8.80 -23.28 8.51
CA ASN A 321 -8.01 -24.49 8.74
C ASN A 321 -6.51 -24.22 8.96
N TRP A 322 -6.09 -22.95 9.01
CA TRP A 322 -4.69 -22.62 9.23
C TRP A 322 -4.31 -22.79 10.71
N LYS A 323 -3.24 -23.55 10.96
CA LYS A 323 -2.68 -23.74 12.31
C LYS A 323 -2.20 -22.43 12.95
N SER A 324 -1.79 -21.46 12.13
CA SER A 324 -1.35 -20.14 12.58
C SER A 324 -1.68 -19.09 11.52
N GLN A 325 -2.19 -17.94 11.96
CA GLN A 325 -2.54 -16.83 11.09
C GLN A 325 -1.31 -15.94 10.84
N PRO A 326 -1.11 -15.40 9.63
CA PRO A 326 -0.11 -14.37 9.35
C PRO A 326 -0.20 -13.16 10.30
N TYR A 327 0.94 -12.49 10.56
CA TYR A 327 1.00 -11.36 11.49
C TYR A 327 0.03 -10.23 11.17
N PHE A 328 -0.09 -9.84 9.90
CA PHE A 328 -1.01 -8.78 9.50
C PHE A 328 -2.49 -9.16 9.77
N ILE A 329 -2.83 -10.45 9.81
CA ILE A 329 -4.17 -10.91 10.21
C ILE A 329 -4.32 -10.80 11.72
N GLN A 330 -3.35 -11.32 12.48
CA GLN A 330 -3.33 -11.23 13.94
C GLN A 330 -3.42 -9.79 14.44
N ASP A 331 -2.71 -8.89 13.78
CA ASP A 331 -2.62 -7.47 14.13
C ASP A 331 -3.90 -6.70 13.77
N ASN A 332 -4.51 -6.98 12.61
CA ASN A 332 -5.58 -6.13 12.05
C ASN A 332 -6.99 -6.71 12.08
N PHE A 333 -7.19 -7.99 12.43
CA PHE A 333 -8.53 -8.62 12.44
C PHE A 333 -9.00 -9.01 13.86
N LYS A 334 -10.30 -8.91 14.12
CA LYS A 334 -10.88 -9.28 15.42
C LYS A 334 -10.61 -10.75 15.71
N GLY A 335 -10.25 -11.05 16.96
CA GLY A 335 -9.81 -12.39 17.36
C GLY A 335 -8.52 -12.88 16.67
N GLY A 336 -7.85 -12.03 15.88
CA GLY A 336 -6.67 -12.40 15.10
C GLY A 336 -6.95 -13.42 14.00
N LYS A 337 -8.19 -13.49 13.50
CA LYS A 337 -8.64 -14.42 12.45
C LYS A 337 -9.23 -13.66 11.27
N LEU A 338 -8.98 -14.14 10.06
CA LEU A 338 -9.38 -13.47 8.82
C LEU A 338 -10.91 -13.31 8.70
N ASP A 339 -11.67 -14.25 9.24
CA ASP A 339 -13.14 -14.26 9.28
C ASP A 339 -13.74 -13.38 10.39
N GLY A 340 -12.92 -12.87 11.33
CA GLY A 340 -13.38 -12.01 12.41
C GLY A 340 -13.73 -10.58 11.98
N GLY A 341 -13.41 -10.19 10.73
CA GLY A 341 -13.49 -8.80 10.26
C GLY A 341 -12.39 -7.91 10.85
N PHE A 342 -12.28 -6.68 10.35
CA PHE A 342 -11.19 -5.77 10.75
C PHE A 342 -11.40 -5.21 12.18
N LYS A 343 -10.29 -5.03 12.92
CA LYS A 343 -10.25 -4.30 14.20
C LYS A 343 -10.41 -2.81 14.01
N ILE A 344 -9.81 -2.30 12.92
CA ILE A 344 -10.00 -0.91 12.54
C ILE A 344 -11.44 -0.74 12.07
N ALA A 345 -12.15 0.21 12.67
CA ALA A 345 -13.31 0.78 12.02
C ALA A 345 -12.77 1.55 10.81
N LEU A 346 -12.66 0.87 9.67
CA LEU A 346 -12.59 1.60 8.41
C LEU A 346 -13.79 2.53 8.44
N PRO A 347 -13.63 3.85 8.14
CA PRO A 347 -14.77 4.68 7.84
C PRO A 347 -15.64 3.85 6.92
N ASN A 348 -16.89 3.65 7.32
CA ASN A 348 -17.84 2.99 6.49
C ASN A 348 -18.10 3.97 5.33
N ILE A 349 -17.16 4.08 4.40
CA ILE A 349 -17.52 4.01 3.01
C ILE A 349 -17.93 2.56 2.87
N ALA A 350 -19.10 2.23 3.43
CA ALA A 350 -19.98 1.42 2.65
C ALA A 350 -19.83 2.06 1.26
N LYS A 351 -19.38 1.28 0.28
CA LYS A 351 -20.12 1.34 -0.96
C LYS A 351 -21.53 1.02 -0.50
N GLU A 352 -22.25 2.03 0.01
CA GLU A 352 -23.68 1.99 0.05
C GLU A 352 -23.94 1.57 -1.38
N LYS A 353 -24.51 0.37 -1.54
CA LYS A 353 -25.16 0.06 -2.80
C LYS A 353 -25.91 1.33 -3.11
N PRO A 354 -25.62 2.01 -4.23
CA PRO A 354 -26.12 3.36 -4.47
C PRO A 354 -27.57 3.33 -4.06
N VAL A 355 -27.93 4.10 -3.03
CA VAL A 355 -29.33 4.33 -2.73
C VAL A 355 -29.85 4.83 -4.06
N LEU A 356 -30.67 4.02 -4.72
CA LEU A 356 -31.04 4.25 -6.10
C LEU A 356 -31.88 5.52 -6.08
N PHE A 357 -31.22 6.67 -6.26
CA PHE A 357 -31.91 7.94 -6.37
C PHE A 357 -32.66 7.88 -7.69
N GLU A 358 -33.98 7.89 -7.58
CA GLU A 358 -34.89 8.09 -8.69
C GLU A 358 -35.57 9.44 -8.48
N LEU A 359 -35.53 10.26 -9.51
CA LEU A 359 -36.29 11.49 -9.56
C LEU A 359 -37.78 11.13 -9.59
N THR A 360 -38.57 11.78 -8.75
CA THR A 360 -40.03 11.69 -8.71
C THR A 360 -40.61 13.09 -8.86
N GLN A 361 -41.92 13.18 -9.11
CA GLN A 361 -42.60 14.47 -9.18
C GLN A 361 -42.47 15.24 -7.86
N ASP A 362 -42.62 14.58 -6.71
CA ASP A 362 -42.44 15.20 -5.38
C ASP A 362 -41.03 15.80 -5.18
N ILE A 363 -39.99 15.12 -5.69
CA ILE A 363 -38.62 15.63 -5.65
C ILE A 363 -38.48 16.88 -6.53
N ILE A 364 -39.07 16.86 -7.73
CA ILE A 364 -39.05 18.00 -8.64
C ILE A 364 -39.72 19.21 -7.98
N ASP A 365 -40.88 19.01 -7.37
CA ASP A 365 -41.65 20.07 -6.73
C ASP A 365 -40.89 20.64 -5.51
N GLU A 366 -40.29 19.79 -4.67
CA GLU A 366 -39.39 20.23 -3.58
C GLU A 366 -38.22 21.07 -4.10
N LEU A 367 -37.54 20.61 -5.15
CA LEU A 367 -36.36 21.28 -5.69
C LEU A 367 -36.71 22.62 -6.36
N LYS A 368 -37.89 22.74 -6.96
CA LYS A 368 -38.42 24.02 -7.47
C LYS A 368 -38.68 24.98 -6.32
N ASP A 369 -39.44 24.53 -5.31
CA ASP A 369 -39.96 25.41 -4.25
C ASP A 369 -38.88 25.83 -3.25
N SER A 370 -38.04 24.89 -2.82
CA SER A 370 -37.07 25.13 -1.75
C SER A 370 -35.68 25.53 -2.25
N ARG A 371 -35.34 25.20 -3.50
CA ARG A 371 -33.98 25.35 -4.03
C ARG A 371 -33.88 26.16 -5.32
N ASN A 372 -35.02 26.67 -5.80
CA ASN A 372 -35.11 27.49 -7.01
C ASN A 372 -34.49 26.80 -8.25
N ILE A 373 -34.65 25.48 -8.38
CA ILE A 373 -34.18 24.73 -9.55
C ILE A 373 -35.29 24.69 -10.60
N ARG A 374 -35.00 25.24 -11.79
CA ARG A 374 -35.94 25.25 -12.91
C ARG A 374 -35.85 23.94 -13.71
N PHE A 375 -36.96 23.22 -13.84
CA PHE A 375 -37.06 22.06 -14.72
C PHE A 375 -37.79 22.44 -16.01
N TRP A 376 -37.25 22.08 -17.17
CA TRP A 376 -37.85 22.40 -18.48
C TRP A 376 -37.41 21.42 -19.57
N GLY A 377 -38.05 21.50 -20.74
CA GLY A 377 -37.82 20.62 -21.89
C GLY A 377 -39.01 19.69 -22.17
N ASN A 378 -38.84 18.75 -23.08
CA ASN A 378 -39.89 17.84 -23.56
C ASN A 378 -39.67 16.37 -23.15
N GLY A 379 -38.66 16.08 -22.33
CA GLY A 379 -38.37 14.75 -21.79
C GLY A 379 -39.19 14.39 -20.55
N THR A 380 -39.21 13.10 -20.22
CA THR A 380 -39.98 12.51 -19.12
C THR A 380 -39.10 12.14 -17.91
N ILE A 381 -39.72 12.00 -16.73
CA ILE A 381 -39.03 11.54 -15.50
C ILE A 381 -38.38 10.16 -15.71
N ASP A 382 -39.05 9.26 -16.43
CA ASP A 382 -38.50 7.94 -16.75
C ASP A 382 -37.24 8.03 -17.62
N GLU A 383 -37.20 8.95 -18.58
CA GLU A 383 -36.01 9.20 -19.38
C GLU A 383 -34.87 9.79 -18.54
N TYR A 384 -35.18 10.70 -17.60
CA TYR A 384 -34.21 11.19 -16.63
C TYR A 384 -33.64 10.02 -15.82
N ASN A 385 -34.49 9.20 -15.21
CA ASN A 385 -34.06 8.08 -14.38
C ASN A 385 -33.30 7.03 -15.19
N LYS A 386 -33.64 6.82 -16.46
CA LYS A 386 -32.85 5.94 -17.34
C LYS A 386 -31.43 6.46 -17.56
N ILE A 387 -31.25 7.76 -17.73
CA ILE A 387 -29.94 8.39 -17.99
C ILE A 387 -29.15 8.61 -16.69
N LEU A 388 -29.81 9.06 -15.63
CA LEU A 388 -29.23 9.53 -14.37
C LEU A 388 -29.66 8.71 -13.14
N SER A 389 -30.07 7.44 -13.31
CA SER A 389 -30.32 6.53 -12.17
C SER A 389 -29.13 6.55 -11.21
N GLY A 390 -29.37 6.92 -9.95
CA GLY A 390 -28.35 7.05 -8.92
C GLY A 390 -27.71 8.44 -8.79
N PHE A 391 -27.96 9.39 -9.70
CA PHE A 391 -27.50 10.77 -9.57
C PHE A 391 -28.32 11.47 -8.48
N ASN A 392 -27.75 11.72 -7.31
CA ASN A 392 -28.52 12.35 -6.25
C ASN A 392 -28.55 13.87 -6.44
N LEU A 393 -29.56 14.35 -7.16
CA LEU A 393 -29.68 15.77 -7.49
C LEU A 393 -29.84 16.68 -6.26
N ARG A 394 -30.49 16.19 -5.19
CA ARG A 394 -30.63 16.93 -3.92
C ARG A 394 -29.27 17.17 -3.26
N ASP A 395 -28.45 16.13 -3.17
CA ASP A 395 -27.13 16.21 -2.52
C ASP A 395 -26.14 16.96 -3.41
N PHE A 396 -26.18 16.71 -4.72
CA PHE A 396 -25.38 17.44 -5.70
C PHE A 396 -25.63 18.95 -5.61
N ASP A 397 -26.90 19.37 -5.65
CA ASP A 397 -27.25 20.80 -5.55
C ASP A 397 -26.76 21.42 -4.23
N LYS A 398 -26.95 20.71 -3.12
CA LYS A 398 -26.52 21.17 -1.79
C LYS A 398 -25.01 21.39 -1.78
N GLU A 399 -24.24 20.38 -2.15
CA GLU A 399 -22.77 20.42 -2.07
C GLU A 399 -22.17 21.42 -3.05
N VAL A 400 -22.74 21.57 -4.25
CA VAL A 400 -22.31 22.60 -5.20
C VAL A 400 -22.61 23.99 -4.65
N THR A 401 -23.80 24.22 -4.11
CA THR A 401 -24.18 25.51 -3.52
C THR A 401 -23.29 25.85 -2.31
N GLU A 402 -23.05 24.90 -1.41
CA GLU A 402 -22.17 25.07 -0.25
C GLU A 402 -20.71 25.31 -0.67
N LEU A 403 -20.21 24.55 -1.67
CA LEU A 403 -18.86 24.73 -2.19
C LEU A 403 -18.67 26.15 -2.72
N PHE A 404 -19.54 26.60 -3.63
CA PHE A 404 -19.39 27.93 -4.24
C PHE A 404 -19.68 29.06 -3.25
N GLY A 405 -20.66 28.89 -2.34
CA GLY A 405 -20.93 29.82 -1.26
C GLY A 405 -19.72 30.04 -0.34
N GLY A 406 -18.94 28.98 -0.06
CA GLY A 406 -17.69 29.06 0.70
C GLY A 406 -16.60 29.91 0.04
N TYR A 407 -16.71 30.18 -1.26
CA TYR A 407 -15.83 31.08 -2.02
C TYR A 407 -16.51 32.41 -2.37
N GLY A 408 -17.64 32.74 -1.73
CA GLY A 408 -18.37 33.99 -1.97
C GLY A 408 -19.14 34.03 -3.30
N ILE A 409 -19.33 32.89 -3.95
CA ILE A 409 -20.07 32.78 -5.21
C ILE A 409 -21.48 32.28 -4.92
N GLU A 410 -22.46 33.17 -5.07
CA GLU A 410 -23.87 32.83 -4.97
C GLU A 410 -24.40 32.39 -6.35
N ILE A 411 -24.94 31.18 -6.43
CA ILE A 411 -25.49 30.60 -7.67
C ILE A 411 -26.86 31.20 -7.95
N LYS A 412 -27.00 31.94 -9.06
CA LYS A 412 -28.22 32.69 -9.39
C LYS A 412 -29.20 31.91 -10.24
N ASP A 413 -28.70 31.12 -11.17
CA ASP A 413 -29.51 30.30 -12.07
C ASP A 413 -29.15 28.82 -11.91
N LYS A 414 -30.18 28.01 -11.64
CA LYS A 414 -30.08 26.55 -11.55
C LYS A 414 -31.15 25.95 -12.45
N SER A 415 -30.77 25.10 -13.39
CA SER A 415 -31.75 24.44 -14.25
C SER A 415 -31.38 23.03 -14.65
N ILE A 416 -32.42 22.21 -14.83
CA ILE A 416 -32.37 20.85 -15.34
C ILE A 416 -33.22 20.83 -16.62
N GLU A 417 -32.55 20.64 -17.74
CA GLU A 417 -33.20 20.50 -19.04
C GLU A 417 -33.32 19.02 -19.38
N MET A 418 -34.53 18.56 -19.65
CA MET A 418 -34.83 17.20 -20.04
C MET A 418 -35.31 17.20 -21.49
N ARG A 419 -34.50 16.66 -22.41
CA ARG A 419 -34.88 16.46 -23.82
C ARG A 419 -34.85 14.98 -24.15
N ALA A 420 -35.53 14.58 -25.22
CA ALA A 420 -35.52 13.20 -25.69
C ALA A 420 -34.08 12.63 -25.77
N GLY A 421 -33.75 11.68 -24.89
CA GLY A 421 -32.46 11.01 -24.81
C GLY A 421 -31.29 11.81 -24.19
N LYS A 422 -31.52 13.00 -23.62
CA LYS A 422 -30.48 13.82 -22.97
C LYS A 422 -30.99 14.55 -21.73
N VAL A 423 -30.14 14.66 -20.72
CA VAL A 423 -30.38 15.54 -19.55
C VAL A 423 -29.23 16.53 -19.43
N THR A 424 -29.53 17.82 -19.41
CA THR A 424 -28.54 18.88 -19.17
C THR A 424 -28.74 19.47 -17.78
N ILE A 425 -27.66 19.56 -17.01
CA ILE A 425 -27.61 20.22 -15.70
C ILE A 425 -26.80 21.51 -15.85
N THR A 426 -27.39 22.63 -15.42
CA THR A 426 -26.81 23.97 -15.57
C THR A 426 -26.85 24.73 -14.25
N TYR A 427 -25.71 25.29 -13.84
CA TYR A 427 -25.55 26.17 -12.67
C TYR A 427 -24.77 27.41 -13.11
N GLU A 428 -25.33 28.60 -12.94
CA GLU A 428 -24.76 29.84 -13.47
C GLU A 428 -24.92 31.03 -12.52
N SER A 429 -23.96 31.96 -12.60
CA SER A 429 -24.00 33.28 -11.98
C SER A 429 -23.34 34.30 -12.90
N PRO A 430 -23.98 35.46 -13.15
CA PRO A 430 -23.36 36.52 -13.93
C PRO A 430 -22.11 37.07 -13.23
N ALA A 431 -21.20 37.66 -14.01
CA ALA A 431 -20.05 38.37 -13.47
C ALA A 431 -20.48 39.51 -12.55
N GLN A 432 -19.84 39.65 -11.38
CA GLN A 432 -20.11 40.78 -10.49
C GLN A 432 -19.47 42.07 -11.03
N LYS A 433 -19.92 43.23 -10.55
CA LYS A 433 -19.39 44.54 -10.97
C LYS A 433 -17.87 44.59 -10.73
N GLY A 434 -17.09 44.72 -11.80
CA GLY A 434 -15.62 44.74 -11.77
C GLY A 434 -14.94 43.38 -12.02
N GLN A 435 -15.69 42.34 -12.36
CA GLN A 435 -15.18 41.04 -12.80
C GLN A 435 -15.40 40.85 -14.30
N GLU A 436 -14.43 40.24 -14.99
CA GLU A 436 -14.59 39.89 -16.41
C GLU A 436 -15.45 38.63 -16.60
N ARG A 437 -15.44 37.72 -15.61
CA ARG A 437 -16.05 36.39 -15.71
C ARG A 437 -17.00 36.10 -14.55
N GLY A 438 -18.07 35.37 -14.88
CA GLY A 438 -19.01 34.81 -13.90
C GLY A 438 -18.65 33.39 -13.48
N PHE A 439 -19.62 32.69 -12.89
CA PHE A 439 -19.54 31.25 -12.66
C PHE A 439 -20.49 30.54 -13.62
N ALA A 440 -20.04 29.46 -14.25
CA ALA A 440 -20.93 28.62 -15.03
C ALA A 440 -20.46 27.17 -15.01
N LEU A 441 -21.41 26.25 -14.93
CA LEU A 441 -21.20 24.81 -14.99
C LEU A 441 -22.34 24.18 -15.80
N GLN A 442 -21.99 23.52 -16.90
CA GLN A 442 -22.96 22.79 -17.72
C GLN A 442 -22.49 21.38 -18.04
N ARG A 443 -23.35 20.39 -17.81
CA ARG A 443 -23.10 18.96 -18.09
C ARG A 443 -24.29 18.34 -18.80
N THR A 444 -24.06 17.68 -19.94
CA THR A 444 -25.09 16.95 -20.69
C THR A 444 -24.85 15.45 -20.61
N PHE A 445 -25.82 14.71 -20.10
CA PHE A 445 -25.78 13.25 -19.93
C PHE A 445 -26.65 12.57 -20.99
N TYR A 446 -26.15 11.49 -21.58
CA TYR A 446 -26.85 10.73 -22.63
C TYR A 446 -26.21 9.35 -22.84
N PHE A 447 -26.83 8.52 -23.67
CA PHE A 447 -26.21 7.28 -24.15
C PHE A 447 -25.54 7.51 -25.51
N GLY A 448 -24.22 7.49 -25.55
CA GLY A 448 -23.41 7.58 -26.78
C GLY A 448 -22.91 6.20 -27.19
N LYS A 449 -23.34 5.68 -28.36
CA LYS A 449 -22.96 4.34 -28.84
C LYS A 449 -23.22 3.21 -27.81
N GLY A 450 -24.31 3.33 -27.05
CA GLY A 450 -24.68 2.38 -25.99
C GLY A 450 -23.95 2.58 -24.66
N LEU A 451 -23.03 3.54 -24.56
CA LEU A 451 -22.30 3.84 -23.33
C LEU A 451 -22.84 5.10 -22.66
N LYS A 452 -22.95 5.08 -21.33
CA LYS A 452 -23.40 6.26 -20.59
C LYS A 452 -22.29 7.32 -20.65
N THR A 453 -22.60 8.46 -21.27
CA THR A 453 -21.64 9.51 -21.62
C THR A 453 -22.08 10.83 -21.00
N VAL A 454 -21.11 11.61 -20.54
CA VAL A 454 -21.32 13.01 -20.15
C VAL A 454 -20.43 13.93 -20.99
N ASP A 455 -21.04 14.96 -21.57
CA ASP A 455 -20.32 16.07 -22.18
C ASP A 455 -20.07 17.14 -21.11
N HIS A 456 -18.82 17.55 -20.97
CA HIS A 456 -18.43 18.71 -20.18
C HIS A 456 -18.60 19.97 -21.05
N ASN A 457 -19.85 20.44 -21.20
CA ASN A 457 -20.21 21.51 -22.13
C ASN A 457 -19.58 22.85 -21.77
N TYR A 458 -19.62 23.22 -20.49
CA TYR A 458 -19.10 24.50 -20.04
C TYR A 458 -18.63 24.42 -18.59
N PHE A 459 -17.53 25.11 -18.29
CA PHE A 459 -17.06 25.32 -16.92
C PHE A 459 -16.21 26.60 -16.85
N GLU A 460 -16.69 27.58 -16.10
CA GLU A 460 -16.08 28.89 -15.95
C GLU A 460 -16.07 29.30 -14.48
N LEU A 461 -15.01 30.01 -14.07
CA LEU A 461 -14.82 30.52 -12.72
C LEU A 461 -14.45 32.01 -12.78
N PRO A 462 -14.94 32.82 -11.82
CA PRO A 462 -14.45 34.19 -11.64
C PRO A 462 -12.94 34.22 -11.38
N ASP A 463 -12.24 35.24 -11.89
CA ASP A 463 -10.77 35.28 -11.87
C ASP A 463 -10.17 35.21 -10.45
N HIS A 464 -10.84 35.83 -9.47
CA HIS A 464 -10.38 35.88 -8.08
C HIS A 464 -10.37 34.54 -7.35
N VAL A 465 -11.08 33.51 -7.85
CA VAL A 465 -11.09 32.15 -7.26
C VAL A 465 -10.31 31.12 -8.08
N GLN A 466 -9.81 31.52 -9.25
CA GLN A 466 -8.99 30.64 -10.08
C GLN A 466 -7.67 30.33 -9.37
N GLY A 467 -7.15 29.11 -9.58
CA GLY A 467 -5.94 28.63 -8.88
C GLY A 467 -6.16 28.19 -7.43
N GLY A 468 -7.30 28.51 -6.80
CA GLY A 468 -7.63 28.15 -5.41
C GLY A 468 -8.19 26.72 -5.19
N GLY A 469 -7.98 25.82 -6.16
CA GLY A 469 -8.39 24.40 -6.05
C GLY A 469 -9.90 24.11 -6.12
N ILE A 470 -10.76 25.12 -6.30
CA ILE A 470 -12.22 24.96 -6.32
C ILE A 470 -12.71 24.02 -7.43
N SER A 471 -12.09 24.07 -8.61
CA SER A 471 -12.42 23.17 -9.74
C SER A 471 -12.24 21.71 -9.38
N LYS A 472 -11.18 21.38 -8.65
CA LYS A 472 -10.89 20.02 -8.18
C LYS A 472 -11.91 19.53 -7.17
N LYS A 473 -12.34 20.40 -6.24
CA LYS A 473 -13.42 20.09 -5.28
C LYS A 473 -14.73 19.82 -6.01
N LEU A 474 -15.08 20.65 -7.00
CA LEU A 474 -16.25 20.44 -7.84
C LEU A 474 -16.17 19.12 -8.62
N PHE A 475 -15.03 18.82 -9.24
CA PHE A 475 -14.87 17.56 -9.97
C PHE A 475 -14.93 16.33 -9.06
N ASN A 476 -14.54 16.42 -7.78
CA ASN A 476 -14.75 15.34 -6.82
C ASN A 476 -16.23 15.06 -6.58
N ILE A 477 -17.05 16.11 -6.42
CA ILE A 477 -18.51 15.99 -6.29
C ILE A 477 -19.09 15.35 -7.57
N LEU A 478 -18.73 15.88 -8.74
CA LEU A 478 -19.20 15.34 -10.04
C LEU A 478 -18.76 13.88 -10.25
N TYR A 479 -17.51 13.54 -9.92
CA TYR A 479 -16.98 12.19 -10.10
C TYR A 479 -17.70 11.17 -9.24
N ARG A 480 -18.12 11.55 -8.01
CA ARG A 480 -18.98 10.69 -7.19
C ARG A 480 -20.30 10.41 -7.90
N GLU A 481 -20.96 11.43 -8.44
CA GLU A 481 -22.23 11.24 -9.14
C GLU A 481 -22.06 10.47 -10.47
N TYR A 482 -20.94 10.64 -11.16
CA TYR A 482 -20.59 9.83 -12.34
C TYR A 482 -20.46 8.35 -11.99
N ASN A 483 -19.87 8.03 -10.84
CA ASN A 483 -19.77 6.66 -10.36
C ASN A 483 -21.15 6.11 -9.94
N ASN A 484 -21.95 6.90 -9.21
CA ASN A 484 -23.29 6.49 -8.78
C ASN A 484 -24.20 6.16 -9.98
N THR A 485 -24.00 6.88 -11.08
CA THR A 485 -24.78 6.70 -12.32
C THR A 485 -24.20 5.69 -13.30
N ASN A 486 -23.01 5.12 -13.04
CA ASN A 486 -22.27 4.29 -14.00
C ASN A 486 -21.98 5.03 -15.33
N VAL A 487 -21.60 6.31 -15.28
CA VAL A 487 -21.03 7.00 -16.44
C VAL A 487 -19.72 6.31 -16.84
N GLU A 488 -19.57 6.04 -18.13
CA GLU A 488 -18.43 5.32 -18.68
C GLU A 488 -17.48 6.25 -19.44
N ILE A 489 -18.01 7.27 -20.11
CA ILE A 489 -17.22 8.19 -20.96
C ILE A 489 -17.45 9.64 -20.50
N LEU A 490 -16.37 10.38 -20.24
CA LEU A 490 -16.42 11.84 -20.12
C LEU A 490 -15.84 12.45 -21.39
N LYS A 491 -16.54 13.40 -21.99
CA LYS A 491 -16.07 14.17 -23.16
C LYS A 491 -15.87 15.62 -22.80
N VAL A 492 -14.93 16.25 -23.48
CA VAL A 492 -14.61 17.66 -23.29
C VAL A 492 -14.29 18.35 -24.60
N HIS A 493 -14.67 19.63 -24.65
CA HIS A 493 -14.13 20.60 -25.58
C HIS A 493 -13.20 21.52 -24.77
N ALA A 494 -11.90 21.43 -25.01
CA ALA A 494 -10.90 22.20 -24.29
C ALA A 494 -10.67 23.52 -25.03
N ASN A 495 -11.34 24.60 -24.60
CA ASN A 495 -11.24 25.91 -25.26
C ASN A 495 -9.88 26.62 -25.03
N ILE A 496 -9.72 27.69 -25.82
CA ILE A 496 -8.56 28.58 -25.99
C ILE A 496 -7.96 29.19 -24.71
N ASP A 497 -8.69 29.41 -23.60
CA ASP A 497 -8.12 30.24 -22.53
C ASP A 497 -7.10 29.48 -21.68
N ILE A 498 -7.59 28.52 -20.89
CA ILE A 498 -6.78 27.72 -19.94
C ILE A 498 -7.12 26.22 -20.06
N GLY A 499 -8.23 25.90 -20.74
CA GLY A 499 -8.78 24.55 -20.83
C GLY A 499 -7.84 23.57 -21.51
N GLY A 500 -7.20 23.98 -22.60
CA GLY A 500 -6.32 23.13 -23.42
C GLY A 500 -5.24 22.38 -22.63
N TYR A 501 -4.49 23.08 -21.77
CA TYR A 501 -3.47 22.47 -20.91
C TYR A 501 -4.07 21.66 -19.77
N THR A 502 -5.13 22.21 -19.16
CA THR A 502 -5.76 21.70 -17.95
C THR A 502 -6.36 20.32 -18.18
N TRP A 503 -7.17 20.14 -19.22
CA TRP A 503 -7.78 18.85 -19.54
C TRP A 503 -6.76 17.80 -19.96
N GLY A 504 -5.64 18.23 -20.59
CA GLY A 504 -4.53 17.35 -20.93
C GLY A 504 -3.87 16.78 -19.67
N LYS A 505 -3.60 17.63 -18.67
CA LYS A 505 -3.09 17.17 -17.36
C LYS A 505 -4.02 16.18 -16.67
N TYR A 506 -5.34 16.33 -16.86
CA TYR A 506 -6.34 15.48 -16.21
C TYR A 506 -6.46 14.09 -16.85
N GLY A 507 -5.73 13.80 -17.93
CA GLY A 507 -5.69 12.48 -18.53
C GLY A 507 -6.62 12.27 -19.72
N PHE A 508 -7.29 13.33 -20.19
CA PHE A 508 -8.09 13.28 -21.41
C PHE A 508 -7.20 13.03 -22.63
N ALA A 509 -7.75 12.31 -23.60
CA ALA A 509 -7.09 12.00 -24.85
C ALA A 509 -7.95 12.43 -26.04
N ALA A 510 -7.33 12.96 -27.08
CA ALA A 510 -8.00 13.12 -28.36
C ALA A 510 -8.03 11.75 -29.07
N THR A 511 -9.14 11.46 -29.73
CA THR A 511 -9.39 10.19 -30.45
C THR A 511 -9.55 10.41 -31.95
N ASP A 512 -9.25 11.61 -32.41
CA ASP A 512 -9.21 11.98 -33.82
C ASP A 512 -8.15 13.06 -34.01
N LYS A 513 -7.32 12.92 -35.04
CA LYS A 513 -6.31 13.92 -35.40
C LYS A 513 -6.90 15.28 -35.75
N TRP A 514 -8.13 15.32 -36.26
CA TRP A 514 -8.82 16.58 -36.57
C TRP A 514 -9.03 17.43 -35.31
N ASN A 515 -9.19 16.77 -34.16
CA ASN A 515 -9.34 17.45 -32.88
C ASN A 515 -8.06 18.13 -32.40
N LEU A 516 -6.91 17.91 -33.05
CA LEU A 516 -5.62 18.48 -32.66
C LEU A 516 -5.07 19.50 -33.65
N ARG A 517 -5.86 19.90 -34.65
CA ARG A 517 -5.41 20.81 -35.71
C ARG A 517 -4.74 22.07 -35.17
N ASP A 518 -5.34 22.67 -34.14
CA ASP A 518 -4.84 23.91 -33.56
C ASP A 518 -3.53 23.70 -32.79
N VAL A 519 -3.45 22.62 -32.00
CA VAL A 519 -2.23 22.20 -31.29
C VAL A 519 -1.08 21.95 -32.27
N VAL A 520 -1.34 21.26 -33.38
CA VAL A 520 -0.34 20.96 -34.41
C VAL A 520 0.14 22.24 -35.12
N ASN A 521 -0.78 23.14 -35.47
CA ASN A 521 -0.43 24.41 -36.11
C ASN A 521 0.44 25.26 -35.18
N LYS A 522 0.04 25.38 -33.92
CA LYS A 522 0.80 26.15 -32.94
C LYS A 522 2.18 25.55 -32.67
N ALA A 523 2.29 24.22 -32.61
CA ALA A 523 3.57 23.54 -32.43
C ALA A 523 4.62 23.99 -33.45
N LYS A 524 4.23 24.10 -34.73
CA LYS A 524 5.11 24.52 -35.83
C LYS A 524 5.60 25.97 -35.72
N THR A 525 4.83 26.83 -35.07
CA THR A 525 5.14 28.27 -34.97
C THR A 525 5.75 28.68 -33.63
N SER A 526 5.54 27.91 -32.56
CA SER A 526 5.91 28.31 -31.20
C SER A 526 7.00 27.46 -30.53
N LEU A 527 7.32 26.27 -31.06
CA LEU A 527 8.32 25.38 -30.46
C LEU A 527 9.71 25.63 -31.06
N SER A 528 10.75 25.33 -30.26
CA SER A 528 12.12 25.25 -30.76
C SER A 528 12.29 24.03 -31.68
N ASP A 529 13.31 24.00 -32.53
CA ASP A 529 13.56 22.85 -33.42
C ASP A 529 13.70 21.51 -32.66
N ALA A 530 14.26 21.54 -31.45
CA ALA A 530 14.42 20.36 -30.61
C ALA A 530 13.07 19.88 -30.05
N ASP A 531 12.24 20.81 -29.55
CA ASP A 531 10.93 20.51 -29.00
C ASP A 531 9.94 20.10 -30.09
N LEU A 532 10.02 20.72 -31.28
CA LEU A 532 9.21 20.38 -32.43
C LEU A 532 9.47 18.94 -32.88
N LYS A 533 10.74 18.52 -32.97
CA LYS A 533 11.10 17.13 -33.30
C LYS A 533 10.55 16.13 -32.28
N ASP A 534 10.58 16.47 -30.98
CA ASP A 534 10.00 15.64 -29.93
C ASP A 534 8.46 15.57 -30.01
N PHE A 535 7.80 16.68 -30.34
CA PHE A 535 6.36 16.75 -30.58
C PHE A 535 5.96 15.91 -31.80
N GLU A 536 6.64 16.08 -32.94
CA GLU A 536 6.37 15.36 -34.19
C GLU A 536 6.52 13.85 -34.00
N LYS A 537 7.59 13.41 -33.34
CA LYS A 537 7.81 11.99 -33.02
C LYS A 537 6.67 11.41 -32.17
N TRP A 538 6.15 12.18 -31.22
CA TRP A 538 5.00 11.76 -30.43
C TRP A 538 3.72 11.72 -31.26
N TYR A 539 3.49 12.73 -32.08
CA TYR A 539 2.30 12.85 -32.92
C TYR A 539 2.22 11.69 -33.92
N GLU A 540 3.32 11.37 -34.60
CA GLU A 540 3.43 10.24 -35.53
C GLU A 540 3.12 8.90 -34.84
N ASN A 541 3.64 8.68 -33.63
CA ASN A 541 3.37 7.47 -32.86
C ASN A 541 1.88 7.36 -32.45
N CYS A 542 1.26 8.49 -32.12
CA CYS A 542 -0.16 8.53 -31.74
C CYS A 542 -1.09 8.34 -32.94
N GLU A 543 -0.72 8.87 -34.11
CA GLU A 543 -1.51 8.77 -35.34
C GLU A 543 -1.69 7.31 -35.78
N GLN A 544 -0.71 6.44 -35.56
CA GLN A 544 -0.79 5.01 -35.87
C GLN A 544 -2.00 4.31 -35.20
N ASN A 545 -2.41 4.78 -34.03
CA ASN A 545 -3.50 4.20 -33.24
C ASN A 545 -4.71 5.13 -33.13
N ASN A 546 -4.68 6.28 -33.80
CA ASN A 546 -5.67 7.36 -33.69
C ASN A 546 -6.03 7.71 -32.24
N PHE A 547 -5.02 7.72 -31.36
CA PHE A 547 -5.20 7.95 -29.93
C PHE A 547 -4.07 8.82 -29.41
N PHE A 548 -4.42 9.99 -28.90
CA PHE A 548 -3.49 11.05 -28.55
C PHE A 548 -3.60 11.36 -27.05
N PRO A 549 -2.74 10.75 -26.21
CA PRO A 549 -2.76 10.94 -24.77
C PRO A 549 -2.22 12.32 -24.39
N MET A 550 -3.12 13.29 -24.24
CA MET A 550 -2.72 14.69 -24.05
C MET A 550 -1.93 14.94 -22.76
N ASN A 551 -2.05 14.06 -21.76
CA ASN A 551 -1.23 14.09 -20.55
C ASN A 551 0.27 13.93 -20.84
N GLU A 552 0.64 13.21 -21.90
CA GLU A 552 2.05 13.02 -22.27
C GLU A 552 2.66 14.33 -22.78
N ILE A 553 1.93 15.09 -23.61
CA ILE A 553 2.34 16.43 -24.04
C ILE A 553 2.29 17.42 -22.89
N ALA A 554 1.20 17.44 -22.11
CA ALA A 554 1.02 18.37 -21.00
C ALA A 554 2.11 18.23 -19.91
N ASN A 555 2.79 17.09 -19.84
CA ASN A 555 3.89 16.83 -18.91
C ASN A 555 5.28 17.19 -19.44
N ARG A 556 5.41 17.61 -20.71
CA ARG A 556 6.68 18.08 -21.28
C ARG A 556 6.99 19.49 -20.82
N SER A 557 8.27 19.86 -20.87
CA SER A 557 8.75 21.21 -20.55
C SER A 557 8.01 22.30 -21.33
N TYR A 558 7.70 22.03 -22.61
CA TYR A 558 6.97 22.96 -23.49
C TYR A 558 5.44 22.78 -23.46
N GLY A 559 4.93 21.76 -22.78
CA GLY A 559 3.52 21.35 -22.86
C GLY A 559 2.53 22.44 -22.42
N LYS A 560 2.87 23.21 -21.39
CA LYS A 560 2.04 24.33 -20.91
C LYS A 560 1.95 25.44 -21.96
N ASN A 561 3.08 25.88 -22.50
CA ASN A 561 3.12 26.95 -23.49
C ASN A 561 2.43 26.54 -24.79
N LEU A 562 2.56 25.27 -25.18
CA LEU A 562 1.90 24.72 -26.36
C LEU A 562 0.38 24.69 -26.18
N LEU A 563 -0.12 24.08 -25.09
CA LEU A 563 -1.55 23.76 -24.94
C LEU A 563 -2.43 24.91 -24.40
N LEU A 564 -1.85 25.94 -23.77
CA LEU A 564 -2.60 27.17 -23.47
C LEU A 564 -2.91 27.90 -24.79
N GLY A 565 -4.08 28.50 -24.98
CA GLY A 565 -4.35 29.18 -26.26
C GLY A 565 -4.79 28.27 -27.40
N THR A 566 -4.94 26.95 -27.18
CA THR A 566 -5.30 26.00 -28.25
C THR A 566 -6.61 25.30 -28.00
N ASP A 567 -7.37 25.09 -29.06
CA ASP A 567 -8.59 24.30 -29.06
C ASP A 567 -8.32 22.81 -29.37
N TRP A 568 -8.87 21.90 -28.56
CA TRP A 568 -8.97 20.49 -28.92
C TRP A 568 -10.15 19.77 -28.24
N TYR A 569 -10.62 18.70 -28.88
CA TYR A 569 -11.67 17.82 -28.35
C TYR A 569 -11.08 16.51 -27.81
N GLY A 570 -11.56 16.11 -26.63
CA GLY A 570 -11.04 14.97 -25.90
C GLY A 570 -12.10 14.12 -25.25
N SER A 571 -11.67 12.93 -24.82
CA SER A 571 -12.46 12.06 -23.97
C SER A 571 -11.59 11.29 -23.00
N ILE A 572 -12.21 10.79 -21.94
CA ILE A 572 -11.66 9.78 -21.05
C ILE A 572 -12.66 8.61 -20.96
N ASP A 573 -12.15 7.40 -21.13
CA ASP A 573 -12.88 6.17 -20.87
C ASP A 573 -12.61 5.72 -19.43
N LEU A 574 -13.60 5.82 -18.55
CA LEU A 574 -13.50 5.45 -17.13
C LEU A 574 -13.39 3.93 -16.92
N ARG A 575 -13.61 3.13 -17.96
CA ARG A 575 -13.38 1.68 -17.95
C ARG A 575 -11.90 1.35 -18.13
N ASP A 576 -11.13 2.24 -18.77
CA ASP A 576 -9.68 2.14 -18.86
C ASP A 576 -9.05 2.51 -17.50
N LYS A 577 -8.54 1.49 -16.80
CA LYS A 577 -7.93 1.64 -15.48
C LYS A 577 -6.74 2.61 -15.48
N THR A 578 -5.95 2.67 -16.55
CA THR A 578 -4.79 3.56 -16.64
C THR A 578 -5.24 5.00 -16.72
N ARG A 579 -6.20 5.27 -17.61
CA ARG A 579 -6.73 6.63 -17.82
C ARG A 579 -7.52 7.10 -16.62
N ARG A 580 -8.41 6.26 -16.09
CA ARG A 580 -9.11 6.51 -14.83
C ARG A 580 -8.13 6.82 -13.71
N SER A 581 -7.06 6.05 -13.57
CA SER A 581 -6.05 6.30 -12.53
C SER A 581 -5.34 7.65 -12.69
N ILE A 582 -5.13 8.17 -13.91
CA ILE A 582 -4.56 9.51 -14.13
C ILE A 582 -5.55 10.58 -13.68
N PHE A 583 -6.82 10.44 -14.06
CA PHE A 583 -7.88 11.37 -13.68
C PHE A 583 -8.13 11.37 -12.16
N GLU A 584 -8.26 10.19 -11.55
CA GLU A 584 -8.34 10.02 -10.10
C GLU A 584 -7.08 10.56 -9.41
N SER A 585 -5.90 10.39 -10.01
CA SER A 585 -4.68 10.98 -9.45
C SER A 585 -4.77 12.50 -9.45
N TYR A 586 -5.36 13.16 -10.44
CA TYR A 586 -5.57 14.60 -10.41
C TYR A 586 -6.62 14.99 -9.34
N LEU A 587 -7.78 14.32 -9.33
CA LEU A 587 -8.88 14.62 -8.40
C LEU A 587 -8.47 14.45 -6.93
N PHE A 588 -7.64 13.44 -6.67
CA PHE A 588 -7.17 13.07 -5.34
C PHE A 588 -5.69 13.35 -5.10
N SER A 589 -4.99 14.06 -6.02
CA SER A 589 -3.62 14.53 -5.74
C SER A 589 -3.67 15.53 -4.60
N LYS A 590 -2.50 15.95 -4.11
CA LYS A 590 -2.40 17.21 -3.40
C LYS A 590 -2.72 18.34 -4.38
#